data_AF-A0A8T4DQS3-F1
#
_entry.id   AF-A0A8T4DQS3-F1
#
_cell.length_a   1.000
_cell.length_b   1.000
_cell.length_c   1.000
_cell.angle_alpha   90.00
_cell.angle_beta   90.00
_cell.angle_gamma   90.00
#
_symmetry.space_group_name_H-M   'P 1'
#
loop_
_entity.id
_entity.type
_entity.pdbx_description
1 polymer ?
#
loop_
_entity_poly.entity_id
_entity_poly.type
_entity_poly.pdbx_seq_one_letter_code
_entity_poly.pdbx_strand_id
1 'polypeptide(L)' 'MKKKEMKKQNGNWVLLNKKRKVLYRSDNVADVFRKGQEYPAGSVIIEQRFDPGTCFF' A
#
# COMPACT_ATOMS: atom_id res chain seq x y z
N MET A 1 16.95 -25.58 11.68
CA MET A 1 16.86 -24.55 10.61
C MET A 1 16.04 -23.37 11.13
N LYS A 2 16.67 -22.24 11.48
CA LYS A 2 15.94 -21.03 11.89
C LYS A 2 15.30 -20.44 10.63
N LYS A 3 13.96 -20.46 10.55
CA LYS A 3 13.22 -19.75 9.51
C LYS A 3 13.63 -18.28 9.61
N LYS A 4 14.44 -17.80 8.66
CA LYS A 4 14.65 -16.36 8.49
C LYS A 4 13.26 -15.80 8.21
N GLU A 5 12.67 -15.11 9.19
CA GLU A 5 11.58 -14.19 8.92
C GLU A 5 12.11 -13.24 7.86
N MET A 6 11.71 -13.48 6.61
CA MET A 6 11.83 -12.49 5.56
C MET A 6 11.07 -11.29 6.11
N LYS A 7 11.80 -10.27 6.59
CA LYS A 7 11.23 -8.96 6.89
C LYS A 7 10.44 -8.61 5.64
N LYS A 8 9.09 -8.69 5.72
CA LYS A 8 8.20 -8.16 4.68
C LYS A 8 8.79 -6.81 4.33
N GLN A 9 9.20 -6.62 3.09
CA GLN A 9 9.61 -5.29 2.65
C GLN A 9 8.44 -4.37 3.04
N ASN A 10 8.70 -3.40 3.94
CA ASN A 10 7.70 -2.57 4.61
C ASN A 10 7.10 -1.54 3.65
N GLY A 11 6.63 -1.99 2.48
CA GLY A 11 5.84 -1.21 1.55
C GLY A 11 4.38 -1.36 1.94
N ASN A 12 3.80 -0.31 2.52
CA ASN A 12 2.36 -0.25 2.74
C ASN A 12 1.67 0.10 1.43
N TRP A 13 0.63 -0.64 1.08
CA TRP A 13 -0.26 -0.27 -0.01
C TRP A 13 -1.15 0.87 0.45
N VAL A 14 -1.26 1.91 -0.37
CA VAL A 14 -2.07 3.08 -0.08
C VAL A 14 -3.11 3.28 -1.19
N LEU A 15 -4.33 3.59 -0.76
CA LEU A 15 -5.37 4.11 -1.63
C LEU A 15 -5.26 5.63 -1.61
N LEU A 16 -5.12 6.23 -2.77
CA LEU A 16 -4.97 7.66 -2.99
C LEU A 16 -6.19 8.18 -3.74
N ASN A 17 -6.60 9.42 -3.46
CA ASN A 17 -7.53 10.13 -4.32
C ASN A 17 -6.81 10.77 -5.52
N LYS A 18 -7.56 11.39 -6.45
CA LYS A 18 -7.01 12.15 -7.59
C LYS A 18 -5.99 13.23 -7.21
N LYS A 19 -6.06 13.77 -5.99
CA LYS A 19 -5.11 14.76 -5.45
C LYS A 19 -3.90 14.12 -4.74
N ARG A 20 -3.68 12.81 -4.92
CA ARG A 20 -2.64 12.01 -4.23
C ARG A 20 -2.69 12.08 -2.70
N LYS A 21 -3.86 12.35 -2.12
CA LYS A 21 -4.08 12.27 -0.67
C LYS A 21 -4.40 10.82 -0.30
N VAL A 22 -3.75 10.31 0.73
CA VAL A 22 -4.00 8.97 1.28
C VAL A 22 -5.40 8.94 1.89
N LEU A 23 -6.24 8.05 1.38
CA LEU A 23 -7.57 7.73 1.88
C LEU A 23 -7.53 6.49 2.79
N TYR A 24 -6.68 5.53 2.46
CA TYR A 24 -6.56 4.26 3.18
C TYR A 24 -5.15 3.69 3.03
N ARG A 25 -4.67 2.94 4.03
CA ARG A 25 -3.38 2.23 4.02
C ARG A 25 -3.54 0.84 4.59
N SER A 26 -2.87 -0.15 4.00
CA SER A 26 -2.79 -1.52 4.52
C SER A 26 -1.50 -2.18 4.04
N ASP A 27 -0.97 -3.13 4.81
CA ASP A 27 0.14 -3.98 4.36
C ASP A 27 -0.33 -5.03 3.33
N ASN A 28 -1.65 -5.24 3.21
CA ASN A 28 -2.25 -6.16 2.27
C ASN A 28 -2.92 -5.42 1.10
N VAL A 29 -2.45 -5.70 -0.12
CA VAL A 29 -3.01 -5.11 -1.35
C VAL A 29 -4.49 -5.47 -1.56
N ALA A 30 -4.92 -6.66 -1.12
CA ALA A 30 -6.30 -7.10 -1.28
C ALA A 30 -7.28 -6.23 -0.49
N ASP A 31 -6.89 -5.76 0.70
CA ASP A 31 -7.71 -4.84 1.49
C ASP A 31 -7.80 -3.46 0.85
N VAL A 32 -6.69 -2.96 0.30
CA VAL A 32 -6.67 -1.68 -0.44
C VAL A 32 -7.52 -1.77 -1.70
N PHE A 33 -7.47 -2.90 -2.41
CA PHE A 33 -8.29 -3.14 -3.60
C PHE A 33 -9.77 -3.20 -3.26
N ARG A 34 -10.15 -3.97 -2.24
CA ARG A 34 -11.53 -4.05 -1.74
C ARG A 34 -12.05 -2.67 -1.32
N LYS A 35 -11.23 -1.88 -0.61
CA LYS A 35 -11.57 -0.49 -0.26
C LYS A 35 -11.72 0.39 -1.49
N GLY A 36 -10.88 0.21 -2.51
CA GLY A 36 -10.93 0.93 -3.78
C GLY A 36 -12.22 0.69 -4.58
N GLN A 37 -12.81 -0.51 -4.48
CA GLN A 37 -14.08 -0.83 -5.13
C GLN A 37 -15.28 -0.07 -4.55
N GLU A 38 -15.17 0.49 -3.34
CA GLU A 38 -16.21 1.35 -2.75
C GLU A 38 -16.25 2.74 -3.41
N TYR A 39 -15.24 3.10 -4.21
CA TYR A 39 -15.12 4.38 -4.87
C TYR A 39 -15.49 4.28 -6.37
N PRO A 40 -15.98 5.37 -6.99
CA PRO A 40 -16.22 5.40 -8.43
C PRO A 40 -14.97 5.04 -9.23
N ALA A 41 -15.16 4.31 -10.34
CA ALA A 41 -14.06 3.94 -11.23
C ALA A 41 -13.26 5.18 -11.67
N GLY A 42 -11.93 5.10 -11.58
CA GLY A 42 -11.03 6.20 -11.92
C GLY A 42 -10.99 7.37 -10.93
N SER A 43 -11.66 7.27 -9.77
CA SER A 43 -11.58 8.29 -8.71
C SER A 43 -10.42 8.07 -7.72
N VAL A 44 -9.90 6.85 -7.67
CA VAL A 44 -8.84 6.43 -6.76
C VAL A 44 -7.68 5.77 -7.49
N ILE A 45 -6.50 5.84 -6.88
CA ILE A 45 -5.24 5.28 -7.38
C ILE A 45 -4.67 4.40 -6.27
N ILE A 46 -4.18 3.22 -6.61
CA ILE A 46 -3.49 2.33 -5.66
C ILE A 46 -1.99 2.46 -5.91
N GLU A 47 -1.22 2.73 -4.87
CA GLU A 47 0.23 2.91 -4.94
C GLU A 47 0.87 2.15 -3.77
N GLN A 48 2.06 1.58 -3.96
CA GLN A 48 2.85 1.05 -2.85
C GLN A 48 3.78 2.16 -2.35
N ARG A 49 3.68 2.50 -1.07
CA ARG A 49 4.58 3.46 -0.42
C ARG A 49 5.45 2.77 0.62
N PHE A 50 6.74 3.02 0.49
CA PHE A 50 7.72 2.61 1.47
C PHE A 50 7.84 3.69 2.54
N ASP A 51 7.92 3.27 3.80
CA ASP A 51 8.19 4.20 4.88
C ASP A 51 9.54 4.91 4.64
N PRO A 52 9.61 6.24 4.87
CA PRO A 52 10.84 6.99 4.71
C PRO A 52 11.91 6.41 5.64
N GLY A 53 12.99 5.90 5.05
CA GLY A 53 14.02 5.11 5.74
C GLY A 53 14.28 3.74 5.12
N THR A 54 13.46 3.31 4.16
CA THR A 54 13.74 2.11 3.36
C THR A 54 14.81 2.42 2.29
N CYS A 55 16.08 2.33 2.65
CA CYS A 55 17.19 2.42 1.70
C CYS A 55 17.32 1.10 0.92
N PHE A 56 17.26 1.18 -0.41
CA PHE A 56 17.63 0.07 -1.29
C PHE A 56 19.14 0.19 -1.55
N PHE A 57 19.94 -0.66 -0.92
CA PHE A 57 21.36 -0.86 -1.23
C PHE A 57 21.53 -2.18 -1.98
#